data_AF-A0A402C364-F1
#
_entry.id   AF-A0A402C364-F1
#
_cell.length_a   1.000
_cell.length_b   1.000
_cell.length_c   1.000
_cell.angle_alpha   90.00
_cell.angle_beta   90.00
_cell.angle_gamma   90.00
#
_symmetry.space_group_name_H-M   'P 1'
#
loop_
_entity.id
_entity.type
_entity.pdbx_description
1 polymer ?
#
loop_
_entity_poly.entity_id
_entity_poly.type
_entity_poly.pdbx_seq_one_letter_code
_entity_poly.pdbx_strand_id
1 'polypeptide(L)'
;MPQVVVGEVPGNPAAVDAVRAWATDLVTRPAAVPAKCWTLPAAQAADQYADTAAILGALAQPGVDGQFAVSWTGGGTTVSVKRSEIASGYACPHVHPAGTVDFYTPADAEYAVTRFLSRESGAPVNRADTETAYPLICPGLSPWDPAGTGAGGRPPLRLDPDVLAGTTAFAADAMTATPVRGDYLDVSVPVTDVSGVTVTKQITLSIGPDGYCLGEVT
;
A
#
# COMPACT_ATOMS: atom_id res chain seq x y z
N MET A 1 11.31 22.84 -19.06
CA MET A 1 11.18 21.82 -18.00
C MET A 1 11.60 20.49 -18.61
N PRO A 2 12.32 19.60 -17.91
CA PRO A 2 12.62 18.27 -18.44
C PRO A 2 11.30 17.58 -18.79
N GLN A 3 11.15 17.12 -20.03
CA GLN A 3 9.95 16.40 -20.43
C GLN A 3 10.05 14.97 -19.89
N VAL A 4 9.21 14.63 -18.92
CA VAL A 4 9.07 13.26 -18.46
C VAL A 4 8.30 12.46 -19.50
N VAL A 5 8.94 11.43 -20.05
CA VAL A 5 8.31 10.49 -20.96
C VAL A 5 7.79 9.31 -20.14
N VAL A 6 6.50 9.02 -20.28
CA VAL A 6 5.86 7.84 -19.70
C VAL A 6 5.22 7.10 -20.86
N GLY A 7 5.59 5.84 -21.04
CA GLY A 7 5.06 5.00 -22.11
C GLY A 7 3.60 4.66 -21.88
N GLU A 8 2.89 4.50 -22.98
CA GLU A 8 1.45 4.23 -22.99
C GLU A 8 1.10 2.94 -22.25
N VAL A 9 -0.09 2.92 -21.66
CA VAL A 9 -0.70 1.74 -21.05
C VAL A 9 -2.00 1.44 -21.81
N PRO A 10 -2.00 0.47 -22.74
CA PRO A 10 -3.19 0.14 -23.51
C PRO A 10 -4.40 -0.14 -22.61
N GLY A 11 -5.50 0.59 -22.84
CA GLY A 11 -6.74 0.45 -22.05
C GLY A 11 -6.76 1.25 -20.74
N ASN A 12 -5.66 1.87 -20.31
CA ASN A 12 -5.58 2.63 -19.06
C ASN A 12 -4.73 3.92 -19.18
N PRO A 13 -5.17 4.90 -19.99
CA PRO A 13 -4.44 6.16 -20.18
C PRO A 13 -4.34 7.00 -18.89
N ALA A 14 -5.30 6.84 -17.96
CA ALA A 14 -5.27 7.55 -16.67
C ALA A 14 -4.03 7.20 -15.83
N ALA A 15 -3.52 5.97 -15.94
CA ALA A 15 -2.31 5.55 -15.24
C ALA A 15 -1.08 6.35 -15.70
N VAL A 16 -0.98 6.62 -17.00
CA VAL A 16 0.10 7.40 -17.60
C VAL A 16 0.12 8.82 -17.03
N ASP A 17 -1.04 9.48 -16.98
CA ASP A 17 -1.15 10.85 -16.49
C ASP A 17 -0.84 10.94 -14.98
N ALA A 18 -1.39 10.03 -14.18
CA ALA A 18 -1.18 10.02 -12.74
C ALA A 18 0.29 9.79 -12.36
N VAL A 19 0.99 8.88 -13.07
CA VAL A 19 2.42 8.62 -12.86
C VAL A 19 3.29 9.74 -13.42
N ARG A 20 2.90 10.36 -14.54
CA ARG A 20 3.64 11.52 -15.09
C ARG A 20 3.64 12.68 -14.11
N ALA A 21 2.55 12.91 -13.38
CA ALA A 21 2.48 13.95 -12.34
C ALA A 21 3.50 13.67 -11.22
N TRP A 22 3.56 12.42 -10.74
CA TRP A 22 4.55 11.97 -9.76
C TRP A 22 5.99 12.09 -10.26
N ALA A 23 6.29 11.58 -11.45
CA ALA A 23 7.63 11.59 -12.01
C ALA A 23 8.12 13.02 -12.33
N THR A 24 7.21 13.94 -12.66
CA THR A 24 7.55 15.36 -12.80
C THR A 24 8.00 15.96 -11.48
N ASP A 25 7.31 15.64 -10.37
CA ASP A 25 7.73 16.07 -9.04
C ASP A 25 9.03 15.37 -8.60
N LEU A 26 9.25 14.12 -8.98
CA LEU A 26 10.51 13.41 -8.72
C LEU A 26 11.70 14.14 -9.35
N VAL A 27 11.55 14.67 -10.57
CA VAL A 27 12.63 15.40 -11.25
C VAL A 27 12.78 16.84 -10.73
N THR A 28 11.68 17.52 -10.43
CA THR A 28 11.69 18.96 -10.14
C THR A 28 11.79 19.29 -8.66
N ARG A 29 11.29 18.41 -7.79
CA ARG A 29 11.18 18.59 -6.33
C ARG A 29 11.34 17.25 -5.58
N PRO A 30 12.43 16.48 -5.82
CA PRO A 30 12.59 15.13 -5.30
C PRO A 30 12.42 15.02 -3.77
N ALA A 31 12.95 16.00 -3.02
CA ALA A 31 12.86 16.01 -1.55
C ALA A 31 11.42 16.10 -1.00
N ALA A 32 10.46 16.59 -1.78
CA ALA A 32 9.06 16.69 -1.37
C ALA A 32 8.24 15.44 -1.69
N VAL A 33 8.75 14.56 -2.58
CA VAL A 33 7.99 13.41 -3.08
C VAL A 33 7.68 12.38 -1.99
N PRO A 34 8.63 11.96 -1.12
CA PRO A 34 8.33 10.96 -0.09
C PRO A 34 7.19 11.40 0.84
N ALA A 35 7.15 12.66 1.25
CA ALA A 35 6.07 13.20 2.08
C ALA A 35 4.73 13.30 1.35
N LYS A 36 4.76 13.57 0.03
CA LYS A 36 3.56 13.59 -0.82
C LYS A 36 3.02 12.19 -1.08
N CYS A 37 3.88 11.17 -1.05
CA CYS A 37 3.53 9.76 -1.18
C CYS A 37 3.21 9.10 0.16
N TRP A 38 2.21 9.68 0.84
CA TRP A 38 1.78 9.32 2.19
C TRP A 38 1.12 7.93 2.29
N THR A 39 0.86 7.23 1.18
CA THR A 39 0.37 5.85 1.20
C THR A 39 1.47 4.81 1.38
N LEU A 40 2.73 5.26 1.35
CA LEU A 40 3.94 4.48 1.61
C LEU A 40 4.65 5.01 2.86
N PRO A 41 5.41 4.17 3.58
CA PRO A 41 6.34 4.67 4.59
C PRO A 41 7.32 5.67 3.98
N ALA A 42 7.49 6.84 4.61
CA ALA A 42 8.31 7.91 4.03
C ALA A 42 9.79 7.50 3.79
N ALA A 43 10.37 6.70 4.70
CA ALA A 43 11.72 6.16 4.53
C ALA A 43 11.80 5.22 3.33
N GLN A 44 10.84 4.30 3.20
CA GLN A 44 10.75 3.39 2.07
C GLN A 44 10.58 4.15 0.74
N ALA A 45 9.72 5.16 0.70
CA ALA A 45 9.55 6.01 -0.49
C ALA A 45 10.85 6.75 -0.85
N ALA A 46 11.56 7.29 0.14
CA ALA A 46 12.86 7.93 -0.08
C ALA A 46 13.90 6.97 -0.68
N ASP A 47 13.98 5.75 -0.15
CA ASP A 47 14.91 4.72 -0.63
C ASP A 47 14.55 4.25 -2.05
N GLN A 48 13.26 3.95 -2.28
CA GLN A 48 12.77 3.48 -3.58
C GLN A 48 12.91 4.53 -4.68
N TYR A 49 12.88 5.82 -4.34
CA TYR A 49 12.91 6.91 -5.32
C TYR A 49 14.31 7.50 -5.54
N ALA A 50 15.34 6.93 -4.91
CA ALA A 50 16.71 7.44 -4.97
C ALA A 50 17.31 7.40 -6.39
N ASP A 51 17.09 6.33 -7.16
CA ASP A 51 17.60 6.20 -8.53
C ASP A 51 16.60 6.75 -9.56
N THR A 52 16.54 8.08 -9.65
CA THR A 52 15.65 8.77 -10.59
C THR A 52 15.92 8.39 -12.04
N ALA A 53 17.17 8.14 -12.43
CA ALA A 53 17.52 7.83 -13.81
C ALA A 53 16.96 6.46 -14.23
N ALA A 54 17.13 5.44 -13.38
CA ALA A 54 16.57 4.11 -13.63
C ALA A 54 15.03 4.12 -13.66
N ILE A 55 14.39 4.87 -12.77
CA ILE A 55 12.94 5.07 -12.75
C ILE A 55 12.44 5.66 -14.07
N LEU A 56 13.06 6.76 -14.53
CA LEU A 56 12.66 7.39 -15.79
C LEU A 56 12.91 6.46 -17.00
N GLY A 57 13.97 5.66 -16.97
CA GLY A 57 14.25 4.66 -17.99
C GLY A 57 13.19 3.56 -18.05
N ALA A 58 12.71 3.10 -16.89
CA ALA A 58 11.60 2.15 -16.80
C ALA A 58 10.29 2.76 -17.30
N LEU A 59 9.94 3.96 -16.84
CA LEU A 59 8.71 4.67 -17.24
C LEU A 59 8.65 4.96 -18.74
N ALA A 60 9.79 5.13 -19.42
CA ALA A 60 9.81 5.36 -20.86
C ALA A 60 9.42 4.12 -21.69
N GLN A 61 9.39 2.92 -21.09
CA GLN A 61 8.90 1.71 -21.77
C GLN A 61 7.37 1.68 -21.82
N PRO A 62 6.75 0.89 -22.71
CA PRO A 62 5.31 0.64 -22.63
C PRO A 62 4.93 0.00 -21.28
N GLY A 63 3.81 0.45 -20.68
CA GLY A 63 3.33 -0.12 -19.44
C GLY A 63 2.33 -1.25 -19.65
N VAL A 64 2.10 -2.03 -18.58
CA VAL A 64 1.20 -3.18 -18.55
C VAL A 64 0.15 -2.97 -17.47
N ASP A 65 -1.14 -3.03 -17.82
CA ASP A 65 -2.22 -3.07 -16.83
C ASP A 65 -2.43 -4.52 -16.38
N GLY A 66 -1.79 -4.86 -15.25
CA GLY A 66 -1.90 -6.18 -14.64
C GLY A 66 -3.18 -6.35 -13.82
N GLN A 67 -3.27 -7.49 -13.13
CA GLN A 67 -4.43 -7.79 -12.30
C GLN A 67 -4.58 -6.83 -11.10
N PHE A 68 -3.45 -6.46 -10.47
CA PHE A 68 -3.44 -5.69 -9.20
C PHE A 68 -2.71 -4.35 -9.30
N ALA A 69 -1.90 -4.14 -10.34
CA ALA A 69 -1.15 -2.91 -10.52
C ALA A 69 -0.93 -2.65 -12.01
N VAL A 70 -0.74 -1.37 -12.34
CA VAL A 70 -0.15 -0.97 -13.61
C VAL A 70 1.35 -0.85 -13.41
N SER A 71 2.15 -1.41 -14.31
CA SER A 71 3.60 -1.39 -14.17
C SER A 71 4.35 -1.01 -15.45
N TRP A 72 5.52 -0.43 -15.26
CA TRP A 72 6.50 -0.13 -16.31
C TRP A 72 7.83 -0.76 -15.92
N THR A 73 8.44 -1.51 -16.84
CA THR A 73 9.70 -2.21 -16.57
C THR A 73 10.73 -1.87 -17.64
N GLY A 74 11.93 -1.48 -17.22
CA GLY A 74 13.04 -1.19 -18.13
C GLY A 74 14.35 -1.05 -17.37
N GLY A 75 15.47 -1.43 -18.00
CA GLY A 75 16.81 -1.24 -17.43
C GLY A 75 17.06 -1.95 -16.08
N GLY A 76 16.30 -3.01 -15.76
CA GLY A 76 16.41 -3.71 -14.48
C GLY A 76 15.55 -3.15 -13.35
N THR A 77 14.74 -2.11 -13.60
CA THR A 77 13.83 -1.49 -12.64
C THR A 77 12.39 -1.69 -13.08
N THR A 78 11.49 -1.85 -12.11
CA THR A 78 10.04 -1.83 -12.31
C THR A 78 9.41 -0.76 -11.42
N VAL A 79 8.48 -0.02 -12.00
CA VAL A 79 7.65 0.97 -11.33
C VAL A 79 6.21 0.45 -11.36
N SER A 80 5.62 0.21 -10.20
CA SER A 80 4.29 -0.42 -10.05
C SER A 80 3.35 0.50 -9.27
N VAL A 81 2.19 0.82 -9.83
CA VAL A 81 1.17 1.69 -9.20
C VAL A 81 -0.15 0.96 -8.97
N LYS A 82 -0.77 1.26 -7.82
CA LYS A 82 -2.07 0.72 -7.41
C LYS A 82 -3.21 1.44 -8.12
N ARG A 83 -4.39 0.81 -8.16
CA ARG A 83 -5.58 1.40 -8.80
C ARG A 83 -6.09 2.63 -8.05
N SER A 84 -6.10 2.60 -6.71
CA SER A 84 -6.43 3.77 -5.88
C SER A 84 -5.52 4.97 -6.13
N GLU A 85 -4.22 4.73 -6.28
CA GLU A 85 -3.21 5.73 -6.64
C GLU A 85 -3.51 6.37 -8.00
N ILE A 86 -3.81 5.57 -9.03
CA ILE A 86 -4.21 6.07 -10.35
C ILE A 86 -5.47 6.93 -10.26
N ALA A 87 -6.49 6.46 -9.53
CA ALA A 87 -7.77 7.16 -9.38
C ALA A 87 -7.63 8.52 -8.68
N SER A 88 -6.58 8.72 -7.87
CA SER A 88 -6.28 10.01 -7.23
C SER A 88 -5.73 11.07 -8.19
N GLY A 89 -5.23 10.66 -9.37
CA GLY A 89 -4.55 11.53 -10.33
C GLY A 89 -3.10 11.87 -9.98
N TYR A 90 -2.56 11.36 -8.87
CA TYR A 90 -1.15 11.44 -8.51
C TYR A 90 -0.72 10.09 -7.94
N ALA A 91 -0.13 9.24 -8.79
CA ALA A 91 0.10 7.85 -8.42
C ALA A 91 1.50 7.66 -7.82
N CYS A 92 1.55 7.34 -6.52
CA CYS A 92 2.78 7.00 -5.82
C CYS A 92 3.13 5.52 -6.02
N PRO A 93 4.22 5.21 -6.75
CA PRO A 93 4.55 3.83 -7.07
C PRO A 93 5.35 3.13 -5.98
N HIS A 94 5.31 1.81 -6.01
CA HIS A 94 6.45 1.01 -5.56
C HIS A 94 7.49 0.95 -6.68
N VAL A 95 8.75 1.17 -6.34
CA VAL A 95 9.89 0.98 -7.25
C VAL A 95 10.74 -0.16 -6.73
N HIS A 96 11.00 -1.15 -7.58
CA HIS A 96 11.69 -2.37 -7.20
C HIS A 96 12.50 -2.95 -8.37
N PRO A 97 13.45 -3.87 -8.12
CA PRO A 97 14.14 -4.57 -9.19
C PRO A 97 13.17 -5.32 -10.12
N ALA A 98 13.52 -5.39 -11.40
CA ALA A 98 12.78 -6.18 -12.37
C ALA A 98 12.88 -7.68 -12.03
N GLY A 99 11.75 -8.39 -12.15
CA GLY A 99 11.67 -9.80 -11.81
C GLY A 99 11.46 -10.10 -10.32
N THR A 100 11.39 -9.08 -9.45
CA THR A 100 10.96 -9.27 -8.05
C THR A 100 9.55 -9.84 -8.00
N VAL A 101 9.42 -11.02 -7.43
CA VAL A 101 8.16 -11.62 -7.00
C VAL A 101 7.91 -11.13 -5.57
N ASP A 102 6.70 -10.66 -5.27
CA ASP A 102 6.29 -10.14 -3.96
C ASP A 102 7.09 -8.93 -3.46
N PHE A 103 6.94 -7.80 -4.17
CA PHE A 103 7.59 -6.54 -3.80
C PHE A 103 6.97 -5.84 -2.57
N TYR A 104 5.89 -6.39 -2.00
CA TYR A 104 5.30 -5.89 -0.76
C TYR A 104 6.04 -6.43 0.46
N THR A 105 6.54 -5.52 1.29
CA THR A 105 7.41 -5.82 2.43
C THR A 105 6.62 -5.89 3.74
N PRO A 106 7.20 -6.46 4.82
CA PRO A 106 6.61 -6.36 6.16
C PRO A 106 6.31 -4.90 6.59
N ALA A 107 7.15 -3.94 6.18
CA ALA A 107 6.92 -2.52 6.46
C ALA A 107 5.65 -1.99 5.77
N ASP A 108 5.29 -2.50 4.60
CA ASP A 108 4.03 -2.15 3.92
C ASP A 108 2.81 -2.65 4.71
N ALA A 109 2.91 -3.83 5.33
CA ALA A 109 1.84 -4.38 6.16
C ALA A 109 1.68 -3.58 7.46
N GLU A 110 2.78 -3.28 8.15
CA GLU A 110 2.78 -2.41 9.35
C GLU A 110 2.23 -1.02 9.03
N TYR A 111 2.53 -0.49 7.84
CA TYR A 111 2.02 0.81 7.43
C TYR A 111 0.55 0.78 7.04
N ALA A 112 0.05 -0.31 6.45
CA ALA A 112 -1.37 -0.52 6.23
C ALA A 112 -2.13 -0.53 7.58
N VAL A 113 -1.61 -1.22 8.60
CA VAL A 113 -2.16 -1.20 9.96
C VAL A 113 -2.09 0.19 10.59
N THR A 114 -0.95 0.89 10.44
CA THR A 114 -0.79 2.27 10.91
C THR A 114 -1.86 3.18 10.32
N ARG A 115 -2.06 3.14 9.01
CA ARG A 115 -3.09 3.94 8.33
C ARG A 115 -4.49 3.60 8.82
N PHE A 116 -4.81 2.32 8.96
CA PHE A 116 -6.10 1.88 9.47
C PHE A 116 -6.35 2.42 10.89
N LEU A 117 -5.43 2.16 11.83
CA LEU A 117 -5.57 2.61 13.22
C LEU A 117 -5.54 4.14 13.38
N SER A 118 -4.81 4.84 12.52
CA SER A 118 -4.84 6.30 12.46
C SER A 118 -6.22 6.84 12.07
N ARG A 119 -6.96 6.16 11.19
CA ARG A 119 -8.34 6.52 10.88
C ARG A 119 -9.24 6.29 12.10
N GLU A 120 -9.11 5.12 12.73
CA GLU A 120 -9.91 4.74 13.91
C GLU A 120 -9.69 5.69 15.09
N SER A 121 -8.46 6.16 15.31
CA SER A 121 -8.14 7.12 16.36
C SER A 121 -8.49 8.58 16.02
N GLY A 122 -9.11 8.83 14.85
CA GLY A 122 -9.50 10.16 14.41
C GLY A 122 -8.35 11.05 13.93
N ALA A 123 -7.17 10.48 13.68
CA ALA A 123 -5.97 11.17 13.22
C ALA A 123 -5.39 10.51 11.97
N PRO A 124 -6.15 10.46 10.85
CA PRO A 124 -5.71 9.78 9.63
C PRO A 124 -4.42 10.44 9.09
N VAL A 125 -3.52 9.62 8.52
CA VAL A 125 -2.23 10.10 7.99
C VAL A 125 -2.40 11.17 6.90
N ASN A 126 -3.55 11.14 6.21
CA ASN A 126 -3.99 12.14 5.26
C ASN A 126 -5.51 12.25 5.32
N ARG A 127 -6.07 13.44 5.09
CA ARG A 127 -7.54 13.63 5.06
C ARG A 127 -8.22 12.83 3.93
N ALA A 128 -7.52 12.57 2.83
CA ALA A 128 -8.03 11.74 1.74
C ALA A 128 -7.99 10.23 2.07
N ASP A 129 -7.33 9.85 3.17
CA ASP A 129 -7.17 8.46 3.58
C ASP A 129 -8.47 7.89 4.14
N THR A 130 -9.30 7.37 3.24
CA THR A 130 -10.61 6.83 3.54
C THR A 130 -10.77 5.47 2.89
N GLU A 131 -11.63 4.62 3.46
CA GLU A 131 -11.86 3.28 2.93
C GLU A 131 -12.41 3.28 1.50
N THR A 132 -13.11 4.35 1.09
CA THR A 132 -13.63 4.48 -0.28
C THR A 132 -12.54 4.85 -1.29
N ALA A 133 -11.60 5.73 -0.93
CA ALA A 133 -10.57 6.21 -1.85
C ALA A 133 -9.33 5.31 -1.85
N TYR A 134 -8.98 4.78 -0.68
CA TYR A 134 -7.82 3.93 -0.45
C TYR A 134 -8.23 2.77 0.48
N PRO A 135 -8.87 1.73 -0.06
CA PRO A 135 -9.38 0.62 0.76
C PRO A 135 -8.23 -0.10 1.47
N LEU A 136 -8.44 -0.41 2.74
CA LEU A 136 -7.54 -1.21 3.57
C LEU A 136 -8.21 -2.49 4.06
N ILE A 137 -9.53 -2.62 3.99
CA ILE A 137 -10.23 -3.85 4.35
C ILE A 137 -10.23 -4.79 3.14
N CYS A 138 -9.88 -6.06 3.37
CA CYS A 138 -9.83 -7.02 2.29
C CYS A 138 -11.20 -7.19 1.61
N PRO A 139 -11.28 -7.08 0.27
CA PRO A 139 -12.55 -7.18 -0.45
C PRO A 139 -13.14 -8.60 -0.45
N GLY A 140 -12.34 -9.62 -0.08
CA GLY A 140 -12.75 -11.02 -0.01
C GLY A 140 -12.96 -11.66 -1.38
N LEU A 141 -12.04 -11.39 -2.31
CA LEU A 141 -12.06 -11.91 -3.69
C LEU A 141 -11.45 -13.33 -3.82
N SER A 142 -10.81 -13.85 -2.77
CA SER A 142 -10.23 -15.20 -2.67
C SER A 142 -10.58 -15.78 -1.28
N PRO A 143 -10.65 -17.12 -1.10
CA PRO A 143 -11.02 -17.67 0.20
C PRO A 143 -9.99 -17.24 1.26
N TRP A 144 -10.46 -16.49 2.25
CA TRP A 144 -9.70 -16.17 3.45
C TRP A 144 -9.43 -17.47 4.20
N ASP A 145 -8.18 -17.92 4.22
CA ASP A 145 -7.73 -19.16 4.87
C ASP A 145 -6.28 -19.00 5.37
N PRO A 146 -6.01 -18.10 6.33
CA PRO A 146 -4.67 -17.96 6.90
C PRO A 146 -4.20 -19.26 7.58
N ALA A 147 -5.11 -20.02 8.20
CA ALA A 147 -4.81 -21.26 8.93
C ALA A 147 -4.54 -22.49 8.04
N GLY A 148 -4.87 -22.43 6.75
CA GLY A 148 -4.58 -23.53 5.83
C GLY A 148 -5.43 -24.77 5.96
N THR A 149 -6.65 -24.58 6.40
CA THR A 149 -7.63 -25.65 6.58
C THR A 149 -8.22 -26.14 5.26
N GLY A 150 -8.11 -25.35 4.19
CA GLY A 150 -8.81 -25.57 2.93
C GLY A 150 -10.30 -25.20 2.99
N ALA A 151 -10.81 -24.81 4.17
CA ALA A 151 -12.15 -24.29 4.37
C ALA A 151 -12.10 -22.76 4.45
N GLY A 152 -11.80 -22.12 3.31
CA GLY A 152 -11.71 -20.67 3.26
C GLY A 152 -13.07 -19.97 3.32
N GLY A 153 -13.05 -18.67 3.61
CA GLY A 153 -14.26 -17.87 3.79
C GLY A 153 -14.11 -16.42 3.34
N ARG A 154 -15.01 -15.55 3.84
CA ARG A 154 -14.81 -14.10 3.76
C ARG A 154 -13.91 -13.65 4.91
N PRO A 155 -13.04 -12.64 4.70
CA PRO A 155 -12.26 -12.06 5.79
C PRO A 155 -13.20 -11.54 6.90
N PRO A 156 -12.97 -11.89 8.18
CA PRO A 156 -13.80 -11.44 9.30
C PRO A 156 -14.03 -9.92 9.36
N LEU A 157 -13.00 -9.12 9.13
CA LEU A 157 -13.08 -7.65 9.17
C LEU A 157 -13.99 -7.07 8.07
N ARG A 158 -14.23 -7.83 6.98
CA ARG A 158 -15.22 -7.43 5.97
C ARG A 158 -16.67 -7.62 6.45
N LEU A 159 -16.88 -8.53 7.39
CA LEU A 159 -18.19 -8.81 7.98
C LEU A 159 -18.49 -7.86 9.14
N ASP A 160 -17.46 -7.50 9.88
CA ASP A 160 -17.53 -6.60 11.03
C ASP A 160 -16.34 -5.60 10.97
N PRO A 161 -16.48 -4.49 10.22
CA PRO A 161 -15.40 -3.53 10.02
C PRO A 161 -15.08 -2.70 11.28
N ASP A 162 -16.02 -2.65 12.23
CA ASP A 162 -15.96 -1.79 13.41
C ASP A 162 -15.30 -2.49 14.61
N VAL A 163 -14.61 -3.63 14.42
CA VAL A 163 -14.02 -4.43 15.51
C VAL A 163 -12.96 -3.66 16.33
N LEU A 164 -12.38 -2.61 15.74
CA LEU A 164 -11.41 -1.71 16.38
C LEU A 164 -11.98 -0.31 16.63
N ALA A 165 -13.29 -0.12 16.47
CA ALA A 165 -13.96 1.13 16.79
C ALA A 165 -13.72 1.50 18.26
N GLY A 166 -13.50 2.79 18.52
CA GLY A 166 -13.15 3.27 19.85
C GLY A 166 -11.66 3.13 20.20
N THR A 167 -10.82 2.78 19.23
CA THR A 167 -9.36 3.00 19.35
C THR A 167 -9.09 4.49 19.58
N THR A 168 -8.26 4.81 20.57
CA THR A 168 -7.83 6.19 20.85
C THR A 168 -6.33 6.39 20.63
N ALA A 169 -5.53 5.34 20.79
CA ALA A 169 -4.10 5.36 20.52
C ALA A 169 -3.57 3.96 20.17
N PHE A 170 -2.39 3.91 19.58
CA PHE A 170 -1.65 2.67 19.31
C PHE A 170 -0.14 2.93 19.31
N ALA A 171 0.65 1.92 19.64
CA ALA A 171 2.11 2.02 19.67
C ALA A 171 2.72 1.53 18.34
N ALA A 172 2.82 2.43 17.36
CA ALA A 172 3.32 2.10 16.02
C ALA A 172 4.78 1.61 16.01
N ASP A 173 5.60 2.15 16.90
CA ASP A 173 7.01 1.79 17.11
C ASP A 173 7.19 0.41 17.76
N ALA A 174 6.14 -0.13 18.36
CA ALA A 174 6.11 -1.48 18.94
C ALA A 174 5.47 -2.51 17.99
N MET A 175 5.14 -2.13 16.75
CA MET A 175 4.59 -3.08 15.78
C MET A 175 5.63 -4.13 15.38
N THR A 176 5.14 -5.34 15.13
CA THR A 176 5.96 -6.40 14.56
C THR A 176 5.15 -7.18 13.54
N ALA A 177 5.72 -7.35 12.36
CA ALA A 177 5.19 -8.18 11.29
C ALA A 177 5.82 -9.58 11.28
N THR A 178 4.99 -10.63 11.25
CA THR A 178 5.41 -12.03 11.15
C THR A 178 4.69 -12.75 10.01
N PRO A 179 5.43 -13.39 9.08
CA PRO A 179 4.81 -14.21 8.05
C PRO A 179 3.99 -15.36 8.66
N VAL A 180 2.83 -15.65 8.05
CA VAL A 180 1.97 -16.77 8.47
C VAL A 180 2.11 -17.91 7.45
N ARG A 181 1.56 -17.71 6.25
CA ARG A 181 1.53 -18.69 5.16
C ARG A 181 1.20 -18.00 3.85
N GLY A 182 1.90 -18.34 2.77
CA GLY A 182 1.66 -17.69 1.47
C GLY A 182 1.75 -16.17 1.60
N ASP A 183 0.74 -15.46 1.11
CA ASP A 183 0.68 -13.99 1.14
C ASP A 183 0.09 -13.43 2.44
N TYR A 184 -0.18 -14.28 3.44
CA TYR A 184 -0.70 -13.87 4.74
C TYR A 184 0.42 -13.46 5.69
N LEU A 185 0.19 -12.34 6.38
CA LEU A 185 1.11 -11.77 7.35
C LEU A 185 0.33 -11.30 8.58
N ASP A 186 0.87 -11.53 9.77
CA ASP A 186 0.32 -11.01 11.02
C ASP A 186 1.10 -9.80 11.50
N VAL A 187 0.39 -8.73 11.85
CA VAL A 187 0.95 -7.55 12.52
C VAL A 187 0.44 -7.51 13.96
N SER A 188 1.34 -7.57 14.93
CA SER A 188 1.03 -7.38 16.34
C SER A 188 1.25 -5.93 16.75
N VAL A 189 0.27 -5.31 17.42
CA VAL A 189 0.29 -3.89 17.79
C VAL A 189 -0.43 -3.65 19.13
N PRO A 190 0.18 -2.94 20.10
CA PRO A 190 -0.52 -2.46 21.29
C PRO A 190 -1.52 -1.36 20.91
N VAL A 191 -2.80 -1.56 21.27
CA VAL A 191 -3.90 -0.63 21.00
C VAL A 191 -4.57 -0.23 22.31
N THR A 192 -4.82 1.06 22.47
CA THR A 192 -5.53 1.64 23.62
C THR A 192 -6.93 2.10 23.18
N ASP A 193 -7.96 1.68 23.92
CA ASP A 193 -9.34 2.05 23.63
C ASP A 193 -9.83 3.30 24.41
N VAL A 194 -11.11 3.67 24.24
CA VAL A 194 -11.74 4.80 24.96
C VAL A 194 -11.82 4.62 26.48
N SER A 195 -11.68 3.39 26.98
CA SER A 195 -11.62 3.12 28.43
C SER A 195 -10.22 3.32 29.01
N GLY A 196 -9.22 3.54 28.15
CA GLY A 196 -7.82 3.69 28.52
C GLY A 196 -7.09 2.36 28.73
N VAL A 197 -7.70 1.22 28.36
CA VAL A 197 -7.09 -0.10 28.47
C VAL A 197 -6.25 -0.37 27.22
N THR A 198 -5.00 -0.79 27.42
CA THR A 198 -4.10 -1.20 26.33
C THR A 198 -4.05 -2.71 26.21
N VAL A 199 -4.31 -3.23 25.00
CA VAL A 199 -4.22 -4.66 24.66
C VAL A 199 -3.44 -4.80 23.35
N THR A 200 -2.53 -5.79 23.29
CA THR A 200 -1.90 -6.17 22.03
C THR A 200 -2.92 -6.87 21.15
N LYS A 201 -3.21 -6.27 19.99
CA LYS A 201 -4.03 -6.84 18.93
C LYS A 201 -3.13 -7.48 17.89
N GLN A 202 -3.57 -8.61 17.36
CA GLN A 202 -2.97 -9.24 16.20
C GLN A 202 -3.91 -9.03 15.02
N ILE A 203 -3.37 -8.49 13.93
CA ILE A 203 -4.11 -8.15 12.73
C ILE A 203 -3.53 -8.97 11.60
N THR A 204 -4.33 -9.84 11.01
CA THR A 204 -3.92 -10.65 9.85
C THR A 204 -4.24 -9.89 8.56
N LEU A 205 -3.25 -9.81 7.68
CA LEU A 205 -3.31 -9.16 6.39
C LEU A 205 -3.07 -10.17 5.26
N SER A 206 -3.50 -9.79 4.06
CA SER A 206 -3.18 -10.47 2.81
C SER A 206 -2.90 -9.42 1.73
N ILE A 207 -2.18 -9.80 0.68
CA ILE A 207 -2.05 -8.95 -0.52
C ILE A 207 -3.39 -8.93 -1.27
N GLY A 208 -3.87 -7.72 -1.56
CA GLY A 208 -5.06 -7.45 -2.36
C GLY A 208 -4.81 -6.42 -3.48
N PRO A 209 -5.87 -5.94 -4.13
CA PRO A 209 -5.77 -5.01 -5.27
C PRO A 209 -5.08 -3.67 -4.98
N ASP A 210 -5.00 -3.26 -3.72
CA ASP A 210 -4.38 -2.00 -3.28
C ASP A 210 -3.18 -2.24 -2.33
N GLY A 211 -2.55 -3.41 -2.46
CA GLY A 211 -1.47 -3.88 -1.57
C GLY A 211 -2.02 -4.63 -0.38
N TYR A 212 -1.32 -4.62 0.75
CA TYR A 212 -1.81 -5.27 1.97
C TYR A 212 -3.17 -4.71 2.38
N CYS A 213 -4.11 -5.62 2.58
CA CYS A 213 -5.41 -5.36 3.17
C CYS A 213 -5.54 -6.15 4.48
N LEU A 214 -6.26 -5.61 5.44
CA LEU A 214 -6.57 -6.22 6.73
C LEU A 214 -7.80 -7.12 6.56
N GLY A 215 -7.71 -8.35 7.07
CA GLY A 215 -8.80 -9.32 6.96
C GLY A 215 -9.32 -9.82 8.29
N GLU A 216 -8.51 -9.83 9.35
CA GLU A 216 -8.90 -10.37 10.66
C GLU A 216 -8.19 -9.63 11.79
N VAL A 217 -8.85 -9.53 12.94
CA VAL A 217 -8.31 -8.94 14.16
C VAL A 217 -8.63 -9.87 15.33
N THR A 218 -7.63 -10.20 16.12
CA THR A 218 -7.74 -11.03 17.34
C THR A 218 -7.11 -10.33 18.54
#